data_AF-A0A382XXR4-F1
#
_entry.id   AF-A0A382XXR4-F1
#
_cell.length_a   1.000
_cell.length_b   1.000
_cell.length_c   1.000
_cell.angle_alpha   90.00
_cell.angle_beta   90.00
_cell.angle_gamma   90.00
#
_symmetry.space_group_name_H-M   'P 1'
#
loop_
_entity.id
_entity.type
_entity.pdbx_description
1 polymer ?
#
loop_
_entity_poly.entity_id
_entity_poly.type
_entity_poly.pdbx_seq_one_letter_code
_entity_poly.pdbx_strand_id
1 'polypeptide(L)'
;LLGISSKDNKKLKKFKEDFKIENNFCFNNYENLLECKDIDIIYIALPNSLHHEWIIKCIEKEKKILVEKPATLNFSQMKDVQNKLLNKNLLFTEAFMYRYHPQIIEVIKLIRGNVIGKLISMESFFGMDILTKKNLFGFKKIKKLNKDSRLYNKDLGGGAILDLGCYPVSISQLIASLIPDIDCNNIKVLNKKKEIGSTGVDLDSYAELQFDNKFKSKIGASFTKNLGKETRIIGEKGELLIENTWHGDPSVIKIKGEKSYEINVKC
;
A
#
# COMPACT_ATOMS: atom_id res chain seq x y z
N LEU A 1 4.97 -1.98 -21.96
CA LEU A 1 3.89 -2.94 -21.64
C LEU A 1 3.73 -3.85 -22.85
N LEU A 2 3.93 -5.16 -22.69
CA LEU A 2 3.93 -6.09 -23.84
C LEU A 2 2.56 -6.72 -24.10
N GLY A 3 1.84 -7.15 -23.06
CA GLY A 3 0.55 -7.82 -23.19
C GLY A 3 -0.44 -7.47 -22.10
N ILE A 4 -1.70 -7.83 -22.33
CA ILE A 4 -2.82 -7.60 -21.41
C ILE A 4 -3.79 -8.77 -21.44
N SER A 5 -4.40 -9.05 -20.28
CA SER A 5 -5.54 -9.95 -20.20
C SER A 5 -6.73 -9.31 -19.48
N SER A 6 -7.93 -9.55 -19.99
CA SER A 6 -9.18 -9.15 -19.34
C SER A 6 -10.32 -10.09 -19.73
N LYS A 7 -11.15 -10.45 -18.75
CA LYS A 7 -12.40 -11.19 -19.00
C LYS A 7 -13.48 -10.31 -19.66
N ASP A 8 -13.29 -8.99 -19.69
CA ASP A 8 -14.20 -8.02 -20.31
C ASP A 8 -13.63 -7.56 -21.65
N ASN A 9 -14.22 -8.05 -22.75
CA ASN A 9 -13.76 -7.73 -24.11
C ASN A 9 -13.80 -6.23 -24.43
N LYS A 10 -14.72 -5.45 -23.84
CA LYS A 10 -14.77 -4.00 -24.06
C LYS A 10 -13.58 -3.32 -23.38
N LYS A 11 -13.27 -3.70 -22.14
CA LYS A 11 -12.08 -3.19 -21.43
C LYS A 11 -10.79 -3.64 -22.10
N LEU A 12 -10.71 -4.89 -22.55
CA LEU A 12 -9.55 -5.42 -23.27
C LEU A 12 -9.27 -4.60 -24.53
N LYS A 13 -10.30 -4.39 -25.37
CA LYS A 13 -10.18 -3.60 -26.60
C LYS A 13 -9.76 -2.17 -26.32
N LYS A 14 -10.40 -1.50 -25.35
CA LYS A 14 -10.05 -0.13 -24.97
C LYS A 14 -8.59 -0.02 -24.50
N PHE A 15 -8.17 -0.89 -23.58
CA PHE A 15 -6.82 -0.83 -23.03
C PHE A 15 -5.76 -1.17 -24.07
N LYS A 16 -6.05 -2.11 -24.97
CA LYS A 16 -5.22 -2.38 -26.15
C LYS A 16 -5.01 -1.11 -26.98
N GLU A 17 -6.07 -0.36 -27.27
CA GLU A 17 -6.02 0.89 -28.05
C GLU A 17 -5.22 1.97 -27.32
N ASP A 18 -5.52 2.19 -26.03
CA ASP A 18 -4.87 3.20 -25.18
C ASP A 18 -3.34 3.02 -25.10
N PHE A 19 -2.88 1.76 -25.05
CA PHE A 19 -1.46 1.41 -24.90
C PHE A 19 -0.80 0.83 -26.16
N LYS A 20 -1.52 0.80 -27.29
CA LYS A 20 -1.05 0.30 -28.59
C LYS A 20 -0.44 -1.12 -28.53
N ILE A 21 -1.14 -2.03 -27.87
CA ILE A 21 -0.72 -3.43 -27.70
C ILE A 21 -1.08 -4.25 -28.96
N GLU A 22 -0.19 -5.14 -29.40
CA GLU A 22 -0.45 -6.01 -30.54
C GLU A 22 -1.54 -7.06 -30.24
N ASN A 23 -2.28 -7.50 -31.27
CA ASN A 23 -3.42 -8.42 -31.11
C ASN A 23 -3.03 -9.77 -30.48
N ASN A 24 -1.87 -10.32 -30.85
CA ASN A 24 -1.29 -11.56 -30.34
C ASN A 24 -0.96 -11.51 -28.85
N PHE A 25 -0.84 -10.32 -28.24
CA PHE A 25 -0.61 -10.14 -26.80
C PHE A 25 -1.86 -9.67 -26.04
N CYS A 26 -3.04 -9.84 -26.64
CA CYS A 26 -4.33 -9.58 -26.01
C CYS A 26 -5.03 -10.90 -25.68
N PHE A 27 -5.24 -11.16 -24.40
CA PHE A 27 -5.83 -12.41 -23.92
C PHE A 27 -7.19 -12.16 -23.25
N ASN A 28 -8.18 -13.02 -23.52
CA ASN A 28 -9.51 -12.96 -22.89
C ASN A 28 -9.65 -13.87 -21.65
N ASN A 29 -8.60 -14.63 -21.36
CA ASN A 29 -8.43 -15.40 -20.13
C ASN A 29 -7.04 -15.13 -19.54
N TYR A 30 -6.89 -15.29 -18.24
CA TYR A 30 -5.65 -14.93 -17.55
C TYR A 30 -4.58 -16.01 -17.74
N GLU A 31 -4.97 -17.28 -17.81
CA GLU A 31 -4.08 -18.41 -18.05
C GLU A 31 -3.27 -18.27 -19.34
N ASN A 32 -3.88 -17.88 -20.47
CA ASN A 32 -3.16 -17.74 -21.73
C ASN A 32 -2.06 -16.67 -21.67
N LEU A 33 -2.26 -15.62 -20.86
CA LEU A 33 -1.22 -14.62 -20.63
C LEU A 33 -0.04 -15.23 -19.84
N LEU A 34 -0.32 -16.11 -18.87
CA LEU A 34 0.71 -16.83 -18.13
C LEU A 34 1.46 -17.86 -18.98
N GLU A 35 0.82 -18.46 -20.00
CA GLU A 35 1.48 -19.38 -20.94
C GLU A 35 2.33 -18.64 -21.99
N CYS A 36 2.17 -17.32 -22.15
CA CYS A 36 2.92 -16.55 -23.14
C CYS A 36 4.41 -16.51 -22.79
N LYS A 37 5.26 -17.08 -23.65
CA LYS A 37 6.70 -17.18 -23.42
C LYS A 37 7.43 -15.83 -23.46
N ASP A 38 6.88 -14.87 -24.19
CA ASP A 38 7.48 -13.53 -24.36
C ASP A 38 7.23 -12.61 -23.15
N ILE A 39 6.37 -13.01 -22.20
CA ILE A 39 6.03 -12.21 -21.01
C ILE A 39 6.82 -12.70 -19.80
N ASP A 40 7.76 -11.90 -19.31
CA ASP A 40 8.59 -12.23 -18.15
C ASP A 40 7.95 -11.90 -16.79
N ILE A 41 7.25 -10.76 -16.73
CA ILE A 41 6.75 -10.15 -15.49
C ILE A 41 5.24 -9.92 -15.62
N ILE A 42 4.49 -10.34 -14.60
CA ILE A 42 3.05 -10.18 -14.50
C ILE A 42 2.75 -9.08 -13.51
N TYR A 43 1.97 -8.09 -13.96
CA TYR A 43 1.38 -7.10 -13.09
C TYR A 43 -0.07 -7.50 -12.72
N ILE A 44 -0.30 -7.86 -11.46
CA ILE A 44 -1.60 -8.31 -10.96
C ILE A 44 -2.34 -7.10 -10.35
N ALA A 45 -3.26 -6.51 -11.11
CA ALA A 45 -4.13 -5.41 -10.69
C ALA A 45 -5.60 -5.86 -10.59
N LEU A 46 -5.82 -7.00 -9.94
CA LEU A 46 -7.15 -7.60 -9.73
C LEU A 46 -7.78 -7.09 -8.41
N PRO A 47 -9.04 -7.43 -8.12
CA PRO A 47 -9.56 -7.31 -6.76
C PRO A 47 -8.69 -8.08 -5.76
N ASN A 48 -8.51 -7.54 -4.55
CA ASN A 48 -7.63 -8.06 -3.50
C ASN A 48 -7.84 -9.56 -3.22
N SER A 49 -9.10 -10.03 -3.24
CA SER A 49 -9.43 -11.44 -2.98
C SER A 49 -8.92 -12.42 -4.03
N LEU A 50 -8.60 -11.93 -5.23
CA LEU A 50 -8.07 -12.75 -6.32
C LEU A 50 -6.54 -12.78 -6.33
N HIS A 51 -5.86 -11.89 -5.60
CA HIS A 51 -4.39 -11.80 -5.67
C HIS A 51 -3.71 -13.12 -5.33
N HIS A 52 -4.12 -13.78 -4.23
CA HIS A 52 -3.50 -15.03 -3.79
C HIS A 52 -3.55 -16.11 -4.89
N GLU A 53 -4.72 -16.38 -5.47
CA GLU A 53 -4.87 -17.37 -6.56
C GLU A 53 -3.91 -17.08 -7.73
N TRP A 54 -3.88 -15.82 -8.19
CA TRP A 54 -3.09 -15.46 -9.37
C TRP A 54 -1.60 -15.34 -9.09
N ILE A 55 -1.19 -14.97 -7.88
CA ILE A 55 0.20 -15.06 -7.44
C ILE A 55 0.66 -16.52 -7.50
N ILE A 56 -0.12 -17.44 -6.96
CA ILE A 56 0.22 -18.86 -6.92
C ILE A 56 0.35 -19.43 -8.34
N LYS A 57 -0.60 -19.12 -9.24
CA LYS A 57 -0.51 -19.50 -10.66
C LYS A 57 0.72 -18.90 -11.36
N CYS A 58 1.10 -17.66 -11.04
CA CYS A 58 2.33 -17.06 -11.57
C CYS A 58 3.59 -17.81 -11.08
N ILE A 59 3.63 -18.20 -9.80
CA ILE A 59 4.75 -18.97 -9.23
C ILE A 59 4.89 -20.34 -9.89
N GLU A 60 3.76 -21.02 -10.13
CA GLU A 60 3.70 -22.31 -10.83
C GLU A 60 4.17 -22.20 -12.29
N LYS A 61 3.97 -21.05 -12.92
CA LYS A 61 4.42 -20.72 -14.28
C LYS A 61 5.76 -20.02 -14.35
N GLU A 62 6.45 -19.91 -13.21
CA GLU A 62 7.76 -19.27 -13.09
C GLU A 62 7.81 -17.83 -13.63
N LYS A 63 6.70 -17.11 -13.51
CA LYS A 63 6.60 -15.70 -13.87
C LYS A 63 7.04 -14.82 -12.70
N LYS A 64 7.76 -13.74 -12.99
CA LYS A 64 8.05 -12.68 -12.02
C LYS A 64 6.77 -11.89 -11.73
N ILE A 65 6.63 -11.39 -10.51
CA ILE A 65 5.35 -10.90 -10.00
C ILE A 65 5.52 -9.48 -9.44
N LEU A 66 4.72 -8.56 -10.00
CA LEU A 66 4.38 -7.28 -9.39
C LEU A 66 2.89 -7.34 -9.06
N VAL A 67 2.51 -7.33 -7.79
CA VAL A 67 1.08 -7.42 -7.40
C VAL A 67 0.65 -6.12 -6.71
N GLU A 68 -0.55 -5.65 -7.03
CA GLU A 68 -1.14 -4.53 -6.32
C GLU A 68 -1.29 -4.81 -4.82
N LYS A 69 -1.21 -3.74 -4.03
CA LYS A 69 -1.39 -3.83 -2.59
C LYS A 69 -2.90 -3.91 -2.23
N PRO A 70 -3.28 -4.62 -1.16
CA PRO A 70 -2.45 -5.54 -0.42
C PRO A 70 -2.21 -6.82 -1.23
N ALA A 71 -1.01 -7.38 -1.19
CA ALA A 71 -0.66 -8.56 -1.99
C ALA A 71 -1.52 -9.79 -1.64
N THR A 72 -2.03 -9.89 -0.40
CA THR A 72 -2.97 -10.93 0.02
C THR A 72 -3.94 -10.37 1.07
N LEU A 73 -5.04 -11.09 1.33
CA LEU A 73 -6.04 -10.65 2.31
C LEU A 73 -5.61 -10.83 3.76
N ASN A 74 -4.70 -11.77 4.03
CA ASN A 74 -4.32 -12.15 5.38
C ASN A 74 -2.95 -12.82 5.43
N PHE A 75 -2.43 -12.94 6.66
CA PHE A 75 -1.12 -13.52 6.92
C PHE A 75 -0.98 -14.97 6.44
N SER A 76 -2.02 -15.79 6.54
CA SER A 76 -1.96 -17.20 6.11
C SER A 76 -1.72 -17.32 4.60
N GLN A 77 -2.43 -16.52 3.79
CA GLN A 77 -2.21 -16.46 2.35
C GLN A 77 -0.79 -15.96 2.00
N MET A 78 -0.30 -14.92 2.67
CA MET A 78 1.08 -14.45 2.46
C MET A 78 2.11 -15.53 2.85
N LYS A 79 1.84 -16.29 3.91
CA LYS A 79 2.71 -17.39 4.35
C LYS A 79 2.76 -18.51 3.31
N ASP A 80 1.61 -18.85 2.72
CA ASP A 80 1.56 -19.80 1.60
C ASP A 80 2.37 -19.30 0.38
N VAL A 81 2.20 -18.03 -0.02
CA VAL A 81 3.01 -17.40 -1.08
C VAL A 81 4.50 -17.49 -0.76
N GLN A 82 4.91 -17.11 0.46
CA GLN A 82 6.29 -17.21 0.91
C GLN A 82 6.81 -18.64 0.77
N ASN A 83 6.06 -19.63 1.25
CA ASN A 83 6.45 -21.03 1.20
C ASN A 83 6.61 -21.54 -0.24
N LYS A 84 5.73 -21.14 -1.17
CA LYS A 84 5.84 -21.53 -2.58
C LYS A 84 6.96 -20.82 -3.33
N LEU A 85 7.40 -19.65 -2.86
CA LEU A 85 8.57 -18.94 -3.38
C LEU A 85 9.89 -19.50 -2.85
N LEU A 86 9.89 -20.28 -1.77
CA LEU A 86 11.12 -20.87 -1.23
C LEU A 86 11.84 -21.68 -2.31
N ASN A 87 13.15 -21.46 -2.42
CA ASN A 87 14.04 -22.09 -3.41
C ASN A 87 13.74 -21.76 -4.88
N LYS A 88 12.86 -20.79 -5.18
CA LYS A 88 12.65 -20.27 -6.53
C LYS A 88 13.40 -18.96 -6.74
N ASN A 89 14.01 -18.81 -7.90
CA ASN A 89 14.62 -17.55 -8.32
C ASN A 89 13.59 -16.64 -9.02
N LEU A 90 12.52 -16.28 -8.31
CA LEU A 90 11.45 -15.41 -8.83
C LEU A 90 11.43 -14.08 -8.08
N LEU A 91 11.35 -13.00 -8.86
CA LEU A 91 11.03 -11.69 -8.31
C LEU A 91 9.56 -11.70 -7.88
N PHE A 92 9.31 -11.37 -6.61
CA PHE A 92 7.99 -11.07 -6.08
C PHE A 92 8.06 -9.72 -5.38
N THR A 93 7.21 -8.78 -5.77
CA THR A 93 7.12 -7.48 -5.11
C THR A 93 5.69 -6.96 -5.10
N GLU A 94 5.37 -6.25 -4.03
CA GLU A 94 4.10 -5.57 -3.85
C GLU A 94 4.22 -4.11 -4.32
N ALA A 95 3.22 -3.64 -5.07
CA ALA A 95 3.22 -2.36 -5.78
C ALA A 95 2.99 -1.15 -4.86
N PHE A 96 3.75 -1.04 -3.77
CA PHE A 96 3.81 0.18 -2.95
C PHE A 96 4.60 1.28 -3.67
N MET A 97 3.95 1.96 -4.62
CA MET A 97 4.55 3.01 -5.45
C MET A 97 5.34 4.06 -4.65
N TYR A 98 4.84 4.46 -3.48
CA TYR A 98 5.47 5.49 -2.65
C TYR A 98 6.87 5.09 -2.19
N ARG A 99 7.16 3.79 -2.01
CA ARG A 99 8.47 3.30 -1.57
C ARG A 99 9.58 3.59 -2.58
N TYR A 100 9.22 3.76 -3.84
CA TYR A 100 10.14 4.06 -4.94
C TYR A 100 10.23 5.56 -5.24
N HIS A 101 9.47 6.40 -4.51
CA HIS A 101 9.55 7.84 -4.68
C HIS A 101 10.87 8.39 -4.13
N PRO A 102 11.53 9.37 -4.79
CA PRO A 102 12.80 9.94 -4.33
C PRO A 102 12.78 10.46 -2.89
N GLN A 103 11.60 10.87 -2.39
CA GLN A 103 11.46 11.37 -1.02
C GLN A 103 11.78 10.30 0.03
N ILE A 104 11.46 9.03 -0.26
CA ILE A 104 11.71 7.94 0.69
C ILE A 104 13.20 7.65 0.75
N ILE A 105 13.91 7.75 -0.38
CA ILE A 105 15.38 7.67 -0.41
C ILE A 105 15.98 8.76 0.47
N GLU A 106 15.47 9.99 0.38
CA GLU A 106 15.97 11.11 1.18
C GLU A 106 15.68 10.93 2.68
N VAL A 107 14.48 10.48 3.05
CA VAL A 107 14.15 10.13 4.44
C VAL A 107 15.10 9.06 4.99
N ILE A 108 15.39 8.01 4.21
CA ILE A 108 16.35 6.96 4.61
C ILE A 108 17.75 7.56 4.83
N LYS A 109 18.21 8.46 3.95
CA LYS A 109 19.51 9.14 4.11
C LYS A 109 19.55 9.99 5.38
N LEU A 110 18.52 10.79 5.65
CA LEU A 110 18.46 11.63 6.84
C LEU A 110 18.47 10.80 8.14
N ILE A 111 17.73 9.69 8.16
CA ILE A 111 17.71 8.77 9.30
C ILE A 111 19.08 8.10 9.50
N ARG A 112 19.68 7.57 8.43
CA ARG A 112 21.02 6.96 8.49
C ARG A 112 22.12 7.97 8.83
N GLY A 113 21.95 9.23 8.42
CA GLY A 113 22.81 10.35 8.78
C GLY A 113 22.60 10.84 10.22
N ASN A 114 21.73 10.20 11.01
CA ASN A 114 21.44 10.52 12.41
C ASN A 114 20.94 11.96 12.62
N VAL A 115 20.28 12.55 11.62
CA VAL A 115 19.84 13.95 11.63
C VAL A 115 18.87 14.25 12.77
N ILE A 116 17.98 13.31 13.10
CA ILE A 116 16.99 13.43 14.17
C ILE A 116 17.33 12.58 15.41
N GLY A 117 18.55 12.04 15.51
CA GLY A 117 18.94 11.15 16.60
C GLY A 117 18.30 9.77 16.51
N LYS A 118 18.29 9.05 17.64
CA LYS A 118 17.64 7.73 17.74
C LYS A 118 16.13 7.87 17.53
N LEU A 119 15.56 6.99 16.72
CA LEU A 119 14.12 6.97 16.46
C LEU A 119 13.33 6.51 17.70
N ILE A 120 12.28 7.26 18.04
CA ILE A 120 11.42 7.02 19.20
C ILE A 120 10.04 6.54 18.74
N SER A 121 9.43 7.30 17.84
CA SER A 121 8.08 7.03 17.38
C SER A 121 7.77 7.60 16.00
N MET A 122 6.64 7.21 15.44
CA MET A 122 6.12 7.79 14.21
C MET A 122 4.59 7.84 14.25
N GLU A 123 4.03 8.83 13.58
CA GLU A 123 2.59 8.95 13.33
C GLU A 123 2.34 8.97 11.83
N SER A 124 1.48 8.07 11.35
CA SER A 124 1.22 7.92 9.93
C SER A 124 -0.21 7.47 9.69
N PHE A 125 -1.00 8.29 9.00
CA PHE A 125 -2.41 8.02 8.77
C PHE A 125 -2.74 8.13 7.29
N PHE A 126 -3.72 7.36 6.84
CA PHE A 126 -4.28 7.53 5.50
C PHE A 126 -5.80 7.41 5.55
N GLY A 127 -6.49 8.53 5.34
CA GLY A 127 -7.94 8.54 5.31
C GLY A 127 -8.48 9.45 4.25
N MET A 128 -9.55 8.99 3.59
CA MET A 128 -10.32 9.76 2.63
C MET A 128 -11.80 9.62 2.97
N ASP A 129 -12.50 10.74 3.14
CA ASP A 129 -13.95 10.74 3.31
C ASP A 129 -14.62 10.41 1.97
N ILE A 130 -14.85 9.12 1.75
CA ILE A 130 -15.51 8.59 0.55
C ILE A 130 -17.01 8.41 0.76
N LEU A 131 -17.47 8.47 2.03
CA LEU A 131 -18.86 8.26 2.43
C LEU A 131 -19.71 9.52 2.36
N THR A 132 -19.14 10.71 2.45
CA THR A 132 -19.91 11.93 2.29
C THR A 132 -19.79 12.50 0.87
N LYS A 133 -20.86 13.17 0.41
CA LYS A 133 -20.84 14.04 -0.76
C LYS A 133 -21.41 15.39 -0.33
N LYS A 134 -20.81 16.48 -0.81
CA LYS A 134 -21.45 17.79 -0.72
C LYS A 134 -22.53 17.91 -1.79
N ASN A 135 -23.73 18.33 -1.42
CA ASN A 135 -24.76 18.72 -2.39
C ASN A 135 -24.41 20.09 -3.01
N LEU A 136 -25.23 20.54 -3.98
CA LEU A 136 -25.06 21.84 -4.65
C LEU A 136 -25.03 23.04 -3.69
N PHE A 137 -25.57 22.90 -2.48
CA PHE A 137 -25.62 23.93 -1.44
C PHE A 137 -24.52 23.75 -0.38
N GLY A 138 -23.57 22.84 -0.59
CA GLY A 138 -22.44 22.61 0.31
C GLY A 138 -22.72 21.72 1.53
N PHE A 139 -23.96 21.26 1.74
CA PHE A 139 -24.30 20.36 2.84
C PHE A 139 -23.78 18.94 2.59
N LYS A 140 -23.20 18.34 3.63
CA LYS A 140 -22.74 16.95 3.58
C LYS A 140 -23.93 15.99 3.66
N LYS A 141 -24.02 15.08 2.69
CA LYS A 141 -24.95 13.95 2.69
C LYS A 141 -24.16 12.65 2.67
N ILE A 142 -24.57 11.68 3.48
CA ILE A 142 -24.01 10.33 3.47
C ILE A 142 -24.48 9.62 2.19
N LYS A 143 -23.53 9.09 1.42
CA LYS A 143 -23.78 8.26 0.23
C LYS A 143 -24.33 6.91 0.67
N LYS A 144 -25.28 6.37 -0.09
CA LYS A 144 -25.66 4.97 0.04
C LYS A 144 -24.45 4.12 -0.36
N LEU A 145 -24.02 3.24 0.54
CA LEU A 145 -22.93 2.29 0.27
C LEU A 145 -23.35 1.36 -0.88
N ASN A 146 -22.55 1.33 -1.95
CA ASN A 146 -22.70 0.35 -3.00
C ASN A 146 -22.04 -0.97 -2.54
N LYS A 147 -22.86 -1.97 -2.19
CA LYS A 147 -22.38 -3.27 -1.70
C LYS A 147 -21.55 -4.03 -2.71
N ASP A 148 -21.71 -3.73 -4.01
CA ASP A 148 -20.94 -4.37 -5.08
C ASP A 148 -19.56 -3.71 -5.30
N SER A 149 -19.31 -2.57 -4.65
CA SER A 149 -17.99 -1.93 -4.70
C SER A 149 -16.95 -2.77 -3.97
N ARG A 150 -15.78 -2.96 -4.59
CA ARG A 150 -14.63 -3.66 -3.98
C ARG A 150 -14.23 -3.10 -2.60
N LEU A 151 -14.52 -1.83 -2.33
CA LEU A 151 -14.17 -1.17 -1.06
C LEU A 151 -15.07 -1.61 0.10
N TYR A 152 -16.31 -1.99 -0.19
CA TYR A 152 -17.33 -2.31 0.83
C TYR A 152 -17.73 -3.79 0.82
N ASN A 153 -17.32 -4.54 -0.20
CA ASN A 153 -17.58 -5.96 -0.32
C ASN A 153 -16.50 -6.77 0.40
N LYS A 154 -16.89 -7.47 1.46
CA LYS A 154 -16.00 -8.32 2.25
C LYS A 154 -15.37 -9.46 1.44
N ASP A 155 -16.12 -10.04 0.50
CA ASP A 155 -15.67 -11.16 -0.33
C ASP A 155 -14.64 -10.71 -1.40
N LEU A 156 -14.60 -9.40 -1.69
CA LEU A 156 -13.60 -8.80 -2.56
C LEU A 156 -12.38 -8.24 -1.80
N GLY A 157 -12.33 -8.42 -0.47
CA GLY A 157 -11.26 -7.88 0.36
C GLY A 157 -11.38 -6.38 0.62
N GLY A 158 -12.61 -5.89 0.76
CA GLY A 158 -12.90 -4.50 1.13
C GLY A 158 -12.59 -4.18 2.59
N GLY A 159 -12.61 -2.88 2.91
CA GLY A 159 -12.28 -2.34 4.23
C GLY A 159 -11.12 -1.35 4.18
N ALA A 160 -11.14 -0.40 5.11
CA ALA A 160 -10.14 0.66 5.17
C ALA A 160 -8.75 0.11 5.49
N ILE A 161 -8.62 -0.93 6.33
CA ILE A 161 -7.34 -1.58 6.62
C ILE A 161 -6.67 -2.10 5.34
N LEU A 162 -7.41 -2.86 4.51
CA LEU A 162 -6.83 -3.49 3.32
C LEU A 162 -6.54 -2.46 2.23
N ASP A 163 -7.41 -1.47 2.02
CA ASP A 163 -7.25 -0.50 0.94
C ASP A 163 -6.25 0.63 1.25
N LEU A 164 -6.30 1.17 2.47
CA LEU A 164 -5.53 2.34 2.90
C LEU A 164 -4.56 2.02 4.04
N GLY A 165 -4.94 1.18 5.01
CA GLY A 165 -4.13 0.85 6.19
C GLY A 165 -2.84 0.09 5.89
N CYS A 166 -2.77 -0.58 4.73
CA CYS A 166 -1.55 -1.21 4.24
C CYS A 166 -0.40 -0.20 3.99
N TYR A 167 -0.71 1.08 3.69
CA TYR A 167 0.30 2.13 3.51
C TYR A 167 1.02 2.52 4.82
N PRO A 168 0.31 2.98 5.88
CA PRO A 168 0.96 3.32 7.13
C PRO A 168 1.68 2.11 7.75
N VAL A 169 1.13 0.89 7.65
CA VAL A 169 1.84 -0.33 8.09
C VAL A 169 3.14 -0.53 7.29
N SER A 170 3.09 -0.36 5.97
CA SER A 170 4.25 -0.53 5.08
C SER A 170 5.37 0.46 5.40
N ILE A 171 5.06 1.75 5.68
CA ILE A 171 6.10 2.72 6.04
C ILE A 171 6.59 2.51 7.48
N SER A 172 5.73 2.09 8.40
CA SER A 172 6.16 1.72 9.76
C SER A 172 7.19 0.61 9.74
N GLN A 173 6.98 -0.42 8.91
CA GLN A 173 7.96 -1.50 8.72
C GLN A 173 9.28 -0.97 8.13
N LEU A 174 9.22 -0.05 7.16
CA LEU A 174 10.40 0.56 6.55
C LEU A 174 11.21 1.36 7.57
N ILE A 175 10.55 2.23 8.33
CA ILE A 175 11.24 3.11 9.28
C ILE A 175 11.78 2.31 10.46
N ALA A 176 11.00 1.33 10.95
CA ALA A 176 11.47 0.41 11.98
C ALA A 176 12.73 -0.32 11.52
N SER A 177 12.79 -0.85 10.28
CA SER A 177 13.96 -1.60 9.80
C SER A 177 15.25 -0.80 9.66
N LEU A 178 15.21 0.53 9.79
CA LEU A 178 16.39 1.40 9.84
C LEU A 178 17.00 1.50 11.24
N ILE A 179 16.32 0.99 12.28
CA ILE A 179 16.79 1.01 13.66
C ILE A 179 17.76 -0.17 13.88
N PRO A 180 18.98 0.07 14.39
CA PRO A 180 19.93 -1.00 14.69
C PRO A 180 19.35 -2.04 15.66
N ASP A 181 19.67 -3.31 15.40
CA ASP A 181 19.33 -4.46 16.26
C ASP A 181 17.85 -4.62 16.61
N ILE A 182 16.94 -4.09 15.79
CA ILE A 182 15.50 -4.24 16.00
C ILE A 182 15.00 -5.53 15.33
N ASP A 183 14.27 -6.36 16.07
CA ASP A 183 13.52 -7.45 15.45
C ASP A 183 12.20 -6.91 14.88
N CYS A 184 12.20 -6.70 13.56
CA CYS A 184 11.03 -6.24 12.81
C CYS A 184 9.87 -7.26 12.75
N ASN A 185 10.06 -8.51 13.20
CA ASN A 185 8.99 -9.50 13.33
C ASN A 185 8.35 -9.50 14.72
N ASN A 186 9.06 -8.97 15.74
CA ASN A 186 8.54 -8.82 17.09
C ASN A 186 7.64 -7.58 17.20
N ILE A 187 6.40 -7.70 16.72
CA ILE A 187 5.43 -6.60 16.69
C ILE A 187 4.26 -6.89 17.64
N LYS A 188 3.96 -5.94 18.52
CA LYS A 188 2.69 -5.94 19.29
C LYS A 188 1.75 -4.90 18.72
N VAL A 189 0.47 -5.26 18.55
CA VAL A 189 -0.59 -4.33 18.13
C VAL A 189 -1.40 -3.90 19.34
N LEU A 190 -1.23 -2.63 19.72
CA LEU A 190 -1.79 -2.01 20.91
C LEU A 190 -2.88 -0.99 20.54
N ASN A 191 -3.65 -0.53 21.53
CA ASN A 191 -4.59 0.60 21.42
C ASN A 191 -5.53 0.55 20.20
N LYS A 192 -6.01 -0.66 19.89
CA LYS A 192 -6.85 -0.95 18.73
C LYS A 192 -8.21 -0.29 18.85
N LYS A 193 -8.61 0.45 17.83
CA LYS A 193 -9.97 1.00 17.66
C LYS A 193 -10.44 0.70 16.25
N LYS A 194 -11.70 0.27 16.11
CA LYS A 194 -12.31 0.03 14.80
C LYS A 194 -13.78 0.41 14.80
N GLU A 195 -14.25 0.88 13.66
CA GLU A 195 -15.66 1.08 13.33
C GLU A 195 -15.99 0.17 12.15
N ILE A 196 -17.02 -0.66 12.31
CA ILE A 196 -17.46 -1.59 11.27
C ILE A 196 -18.70 -1.01 10.60
N GLY A 197 -18.66 -0.92 9.27
CA GLY A 197 -19.78 -0.45 8.46
C GLY A 197 -20.88 -1.50 8.32
N SER A 198 -22.01 -1.09 7.74
CA SER A 198 -23.18 -1.97 7.57
C SER A 198 -22.97 -3.14 6.59
N THR A 199 -21.88 -3.14 5.83
CA THR A 199 -21.48 -4.25 4.95
C THR A 199 -20.52 -5.23 5.61
N GLY A 200 -20.15 -4.99 6.88
CA GLY A 200 -19.28 -5.87 7.67
C GLY A 200 -17.78 -5.68 7.44
N VAL A 201 -17.37 -4.70 6.62
CA VAL A 201 -15.97 -4.26 6.52
C VAL A 201 -15.69 -3.11 7.47
N ASP A 202 -14.43 -2.89 7.84
CA ASP A 202 -14.04 -1.72 8.63
C ASP A 202 -14.09 -0.45 7.79
N LEU A 203 -14.63 0.62 8.39
CA LEU A 203 -14.65 1.96 7.80
C LEU A 203 -13.53 2.82 8.36
N ASP A 204 -13.28 2.70 9.66
CA ASP A 204 -12.27 3.45 10.38
C ASP A 204 -11.52 2.47 11.29
N SER A 205 -10.19 2.48 11.22
CA SER A 205 -9.34 1.57 11.99
C SER A 205 -8.07 2.28 12.44
N TYR A 206 -7.73 2.16 13.72
CA TYR A 206 -6.54 2.77 14.33
C TYR A 206 -5.87 1.78 15.27
N ALA A 207 -4.55 1.85 15.35
CA ALA A 207 -3.75 1.04 16.26
C ALA A 207 -2.39 1.69 16.52
N GLU A 208 -1.69 1.16 17.51
CA GLU A 208 -0.27 1.41 17.70
C GLU A 208 0.51 0.13 17.47
N LEU A 209 1.51 0.18 16.59
CA LEU A 209 2.47 -0.88 16.37
C LEU A 209 3.68 -0.64 17.27
N GLN A 210 3.99 -1.60 18.14
CA GLN A 210 5.20 -1.58 18.96
C GLN A 210 6.18 -2.61 18.40
N PHE A 211 7.28 -2.12 17.84
CA PHE A 211 8.37 -2.93 17.30
C PHE A 211 9.43 -3.15 18.37
N ASP A 212 9.64 -4.40 18.76
CA ASP A 212 10.67 -4.87 19.70
C ASP A 212 10.78 -4.06 21.02
N ASN A 213 9.66 -3.47 21.45
CA ASN A 213 9.58 -2.48 22.55
C ASN A 213 10.50 -1.24 22.40
N LYS A 214 11.15 -1.04 21.24
CA LYS A 214 12.09 0.05 20.96
C LYS A 214 11.47 1.21 20.18
N PHE A 215 10.49 0.92 19.32
CA PHE A 215 9.87 1.91 18.45
C PHE A 215 8.34 1.77 18.42
N LYS A 216 7.64 2.90 18.48
CA LYS A 216 6.16 2.94 18.44
C LYS A 216 5.68 3.66 17.20
N SER A 217 4.74 3.07 16.46
CA SER A 217 4.10 3.73 15.33
C SER A 217 2.59 3.80 15.53
N LYS A 218 2.05 5.02 15.60
CA LYS A 218 0.61 5.26 15.56
C LYS A 218 0.15 5.24 14.12
N ILE A 219 -0.82 4.39 13.83
CA ILE A 219 -1.34 4.20 12.48
C ILE A 219 -2.86 4.31 12.45
N GLY A 220 -3.38 4.68 11.30
CA GLY A 220 -4.81 4.60 11.06
C GLY A 220 -5.21 4.73 9.61
N ALA A 221 -6.37 4.15 9.33
CA ALA A 221 -7.04 4.15 8.05
C ALA A 221 -8.49 4.61 8.22
N SER A 222 -9.01 5.39 7.27
CA SER A 222 -10.40 5.86 7.35
C SER A 222 -11.05 6.06 5.98
N PHE A 223 -12.28 5.60 5.86
CA PHE A 223 -13.20 5.91 4.76
C PHE A 223 -14.20 7.02 5.12
N THR A 224 -14.24 7.43 6.39
CA THR A 224 -15.19 8.45 6.88
C THR A 224 -14.54 9.81 7.13
N LYS A 225 -13.22 9.87 7.22
CA LYS A 225 -12.44 11.06 7.58
C LYS A 225 -11.29 11.26 6.60
N ASN A 226 -11.04 12.52 6.26
CA ASN A 226 -9.80 12.92 5.62
C ASN A 226 -8.71 13.02 6.70
N LEU A 227 -7.95 11.96 6.91
CA LEU A 227 -6.88 11.93 7.93
C LEU A 227 -5.57 12.60 7.44
N GLY A 228 -5.55 13.07 6.20
CA GLY A 228 -4.38 13.64 5.56
C GLY A 228 -3.49 12.58 4.93
N LYS A 229 -2.30 13.03 4.53
CA LYS A 229 -1.29 12.26 3.78
C LYS A 229 0.11 12.45 4.36
N GLU A 230 0.18 12.99 5.57
CA GLU A 230 1.42 13.32 6.26
C GLU A 230 1.95 12.12 7.04
N THR A 231 3.28 12.01 7.11
CA THR A 231 3.97 11.09 8.03
C THR A 231 4.97 11.88 8.85
N ARG A 232 4.87 11.76 10.17
CA ARG A 232 5.76 12.40 11.14
C ARG A 232 6.62 11.36 11.83
N ILE A 233 7.94 11.46 11.71
CA ILE A 233 8.92 10.56 12.31
C ILE A 233 9.67 11.33 13.40
N ILE A 234 9.66 10.81 14.62
CA ILE A 234 10.17 11.49 15.80
C ILE A 234 11.40 10.75 16.31
N GLY A 235 12.49 11.48 16.53
CA GLY A 235 13.70 11.01 17.17
C GLY A 235 14.12 11.90 18.34
N GLU A 236 15.19 11.51 19.04
CA GLU A 236 15.69 12.19 20.24
C GLU A 236 16.13 13.65 20.00
N LYS A 237 16.55 13.99 18.78
CA LYS A 237 17.08 15.32 18.43
C LYS A 237 16.15 16.15 17.55
N GLY A 238 15.00 15.61 17.17
CA GLY A 238 14.10 16.29 16.24
C GLY A 238 13.06 15.39 15.59
N GLU A 239 12.41 15.92 14.56
CA GLU A 239 11.41 15.21 13.76
C GLU A 239 11.57 15.48 12.26
N LEU A 240 11.16 14.50 11.46
CA LEU A 240 10.93 14.63 10.02
C LEU A 240 9.43 14.63 9.77
N LEU A 241 8.95 15.59 8.98
CA LEU A 241 7.58 15.61 8.46
C LEU A 241 7.61 15.47 6.94
N ILE A 242 7.04 14.38 6.43
CA ILE A 242 6.77 14.19 5.01
C ILE A 242 5.34 14.71 4.79
N GLU A 243 5.18 15.79 4.03
CA GLU A 243 3.85 16.40 3.85
C GLU A 243 2.91 15.59 2.95
N ASN A 244 3.48 14.76 2.07
CA ASN A 244 2.73 13.92 1.14
C ASN A 244 3.42 12.57 0.97
N THR A 245 3.15 11.63 1.88
CA THR A 245 3.78 10.31 1.86
C THR A 245 3.24 9.42 0.75
N TRP A 246 1.94 9.51 0.43
CA TRP A 246 1.24 8.48 -0.33
C TRP A 246 1.16 8.73 -1.84
N HIS A 247 1.23 9.98 -2.27
CA HIS A 247 1.06 10.36 -3.68
C HIS A 247 2.42 10.72 -4.26
N GLY A 248 2.67 10.30 -5.51
CA GLY A 248 3.92 10.56 -6.24
C GLY A 248 4.02 11.98 -6.79
N ASP A 249 3.57 12.97 -6.02
CA ASP A 249 3.69 14.39 -6.36
C ASP A 249 5.00 14.94 -5.77
N PRO A 250 5.54 16.05 -6.31
CA PRO A 250 6.62 16.77 -5.65
C PRO A 250 6.25 17.05 -4.20
N SER A 251 7.21 16.83 -3.31
CA SER A 251 6.94 16.89 -1.87
C SER A 251 8.01 17.65 -1.12
N VAL A 252 7.65 18.08 0.08
CA VAL A 252 8.56 18.73 1.01
C VAL A 252 8.77 17.79 2.20
N ILE A 253 10.04 17.60 2.55
CA ILE A 253 10.43 17.02 3.83
C ILE A 253 10.84 18.17 4.72
N LYS A 254 10.13 18.36 5.84
CA LYS A 254 10.48 19.37 6.85
C LYS A 254 11.25 18.70 7.97
N ILE A 255 12.41 19.26 8.31
CA ILE A 255 13.27 18.81 9.39
C ILE A 255 13.15 19.85 10.50
N LYS A 256 12.83 19.40 11.71
CA LYS A 256 12.79 20.26 12.90
C LYS A 256 13.65 19.65 14.01
N GLY A 257 14.52 20.45 14.60
CA GLY A 257 15.46 20.02 15.64
C GLY A 257 16.44 21.14 15.96
N GLU A 258 17.69 20.80 16.27
CA GLU A 258 18.78 21.77 16.47
C GLU A 258 18.97 22.71 15.26
N LYS A 259 18.77 22.17 14.05
CA LYS A 259 18.65 22.93 12.81
C LYS A 259 17.32 22.60 12.15
N SER A 260 16.57 23.64 11.77
CA SER A 260 15.30 23.48 11.07
C SER A 260 15.44 23.95 9.63
N TYR A 261 15.07 23.10 8.69
CA TYR A 261 15.17 23.37 7.25
C TYR A 261 14.22 22.44 6.48
N GLU A 262 14.07 22.71 5.19
CA GLU A 262 13.18 21.97 4.32
C GLU A 262 13.92 21.46 3.09
N ILE A 263 13.57 20.26 2.63
CA ILE A 263 14.09 19.68 1.39
C ILE A 263 12.92 19.54 0.42
N ASN A 264 13.03 20.22 -0.71
CA ASN A 264 12.11 20.05 -1.84
C ASN A 264 12.56 18.86 -2.68
N VAL A 265 11.70 17.85 -2.79
CA VAL A 265 11.95 16.65 -3.57
C VAL A 265 11.17 16.72 -4.87
N LYS A 266 11.89 16.64 -5.99
CA LYS A 266 11.30 16.58 -7.34
C LYS A 266 11.08 15.12 -7.75
N CYS A 267 10.02 14.89 -8.54
CA CYS A 267 9.69 13.59 -9.15
C CYS A 267 10.51 13.34 -10.41
#